data_AF-A0A6M2EV31-F1
#
_entry.id   AF-A0A6M2EV31-F1
#
_cell.length_a   1.000
_cell.length_b   1.000
_cell.length_c   1.000
_cell.angle_alpha   90.00
_cell.angle_beta   90.00
_cell.angle_gamma   90.00
#
_symmetry.space_group_name_H-M   'P 1'
#
loop_
_entity.id
_entity.type
_entity.pdbx_description
1 polymer ?
#
loop_
_entity_poly.entity_id
_entity_poly.type
_entity_poly.pdbx_seq_one_letter_code
_entity_poly.pdbx_strand_id
1 'polypeptide(L)'
;MAAAVIKEAKPIPSASEVEFAKCDCCGFSEECTPAYISRVRERYGGRWICGLCAEAVKDETCRAKTDISTDEALKQHTKFCQQFRSSTPPRNPTEELISAIKQLLRRGLDSPRKKKCPVFPSEGSSLSIES
;
A
#
# COMPACT_ATOMS: atom_id res chain seq x y z
N MET A 1 -32.39 -28.46 -45.64
CA MET A 1 -31.26 -28.50 -44.69
C MET A 1 -31.03 -27.09 -44.19
N ALA A 2 -31.20 -26.83 -42.89
CA ALA A 2 -31.02 -25.48 -42.33
C ALA A 2 -29.56 -25.29 -41.92
N ALA A 3 -28.91 -24.26 -42.44
CA ALA A 3 -27.57 -23.86 -42.02
C ALA A 3 -27.68 -23.02 -40.73
N ALA A 4 -27.08 -23.51 -39.64
CA ALA A 4 -26.92 -22.74 -38.42
C ALA A 4 -25.69 -21.83 -38.56
N VAL A 5 -25.92 -20.52 -38.65
CA VAL A 5 -24.86 -19.50 -38.57
C VAL A 5 -24.47 -19.35 -37.11
N ILE A 6 -23.25 -19.79 -36.78
CA ILE A 6 -22.64 -19.56 -35.46
C ILE A 6 -22.30 -18.08 -35.38
N LYS A 7 -23.00 -17.34 -34.52
CA LYS A 7 -22.70 -15.94 -34.20
C LYS A 7 -21.44 -15.91 -33.33
N GLU A 8 -20.40 -15.23 -33.79
CA GLU A 8 -19.21 -14.98 -32.97
C GLU A 8 -19.60 -14.12 -31.76
N ALA A 9 -19.27 -14.62 -30.58
CA ALA A 9 -19.43 -13.89 -29.34
C ALA A 9 -18.37 -12.78 -29.29
N LYS A 10 -18.82 -11.52 -29.23
CA LYS A 10 -18.02 -10.34 -28.93
C LYS A 10 -17.15 -10.62 -27.68
N PRO A 11 -15.83 -10.38 -27.70
CA PRO A 11 -15.00 -10.54 -26.52
C PRO A 11 -15.56 -9.64 -25.41
N ILE A 12 -16.01 -10.28 -24.33
CA ILE A 12 -16.27 -9.60 -23.06
C ILE A 12 -14.91 -9.03 -22.65
N PRO A 13 -14.79 -7.73 -22.32
CA PRO A 13 -13.51 -7.15 -21.90
C PRO A 13 -12.98 -8.01 -20.77
N SER A 14 -11.90 -8.73 -21.10
CA SER A 14 -11.25 -9.72 -20.26
C SER A 14 -10.79 -9.03 -18.99
N ALA A 15 -10.78 -9.79 -17.89
CA ALA A 15 -10.30 -9.40 -16.57
C ALA A 15 -9.27 -8.26 -16.61
N SER A 16 -9.53 -7.20 -15.86
CA SER A 16 -8.64 -6.06 -15.67
C SER A 16 -7.19 -6.55 -15.60
N GLU A 17 -6.38 -6.14 -16.57
CA GLU A 17 -4.98 -6.53 -16.68
C GLU A 17 -4.27 -6.14 -15.39
N VAL A 18 -3.79 -7.15 -14.67
CA VAL A 18 -3.06 -7.01 -13.41
C VAL A 18 -1.64 -7.54 -13.58
N GLU A 19 -0.71 -6.88 -12.92
CA GLU A 19 0.71 -7.24 -12.89
C GLU A 19 1.18 -7.34 -11.43
N PHE A 20 2.20 -8.17 -11.19
CA PHE A 20 2.85 -8.26 -9.89
C PHE A 20 3.93 -7.19 -9.77
N ALA A 21 3.78 -6.27 -8.82
CA ALA A 21 4.74 -5.21 -8.58
C ALA A 21 5.36 -5.34 -7.18
N LYS A 22 6.69 -5.39 -7.12
CA LYS A 22 7.45 -5.54 -5.89
C LYS A 22 7.72 -4.19 -5.23
N CYS A 23 7.23 -3.99 -4.01
CA CYS A 23 7.40 -2.76 -3.23
C CYS A 23 8.89 -2.45 -2.97
N ASP A 24 9.30 -1.22 -3.25
CA ASP A 24 10.68 -0.75 -3.06
C ASP A 24 11.08 -0.66 -1.57
N CYS A 25 10.11 -0.50 -0.66
CA CYS A 25 10.35 -0.44 0.78
C CYS A 25 10.48 -1.84 1.41
N CYS A 26 9.37 -2.59 1.45
CA CYS A 26 9.29 -3.84 2.19
C CYS A 26 9.62 -5.09 1.35
N GLY A 27 9.69 -4.96 0.02
CA GLY A 27 9.97 -6.09 -0.88
C GLY A 27 8.80 -7.05 -1.07
N PHE A 28 7.64 -6.80 -0.45
CA PHE A 28 6.40 -7.54 -0.70
C PHE A 28 5.90 -7.27 -2.13
N SER A 29 5.38 -8.30 -2.79
CA SER A 29 4.83 -8.19 -4.14
C SER A 29 3.30 -8.17 -4.08
N GLU A 30 2.68 -7.24 -4.80
CA GLU A 30 1.23 -7.02 -4.81
C GLU A 30 0.72 -7.09 -6.26
N GLU A 31 -0.47 -7.67 -6.46
CA GLU A 31 -1.18 -7.66 -7.75
C GLU A 31 -1.85 -6.30 -7.95
N CYS A 32 -1.50 -5.60 -9.03
CA CYS A 32 -1.93 -4.23 -9.25
C CYS A 32 -2.20 -3.97 -10.72
N THR A 33 -3.13 -3.05 -11.00
CA THR A 33 -3.31 -2.56 -12.37
C THR A 33 -2.17 -1.62 -12.76
N PRO A 34 -1.72 -1.61 -14.04
CA PRO A 34 -0.68 -0.69 -14.51
C PRO A 34 -1.02 0.78 -14.24
N ALA A 35 -2.30 1.14 -14.36
CA ALA A 35 -2.79 2.47 -14.05
C ALA A 35 -2.60 2.84 -12.57
N TYR A 36 -2.83 1.90 -11.64
CA TYR A 36 -2.58 2.15 -10.22
C TYR A 36 -1.08 2.27 -9.92
N ILE A 37 -0.24 1.41 -10.52
CA ILE A 37 1.22 1.49 -10.40
C ILE A 37 1.73 2.88 -10.82
N SER A 38 1.25 3.37 -11.96
CA SER A 38 1.65 4.68 -12.49
C SER A 38 1.30 5.83 -11.54
N ARG A 39 0.07 5.86 -11.00
CA ARG A 39 -0.36 6.89 -10.03
C ARG A 39 0.45 6.86 -8.73
N VAL A 40 0.80 5.68 -8.24
CA VAL A 40 1.64 5.54 -7.04
C VAL A 40 3.05 6.06 -7.32
N ARG A 41 3.64 5.71 -8.47
CA ARG A 41 4.97 6.20 -8.85
C ARG A 41 5.01 7.71 -8.98
N GLU A 42 4.00 8.33 -9.59
CA GLU A 42 3.88 9.79 -9.68
C GLU A 42 3.90 10.44 -8.28
N ARG A 43 3.16 9.88 -7.33
CA ARG A 43 3.09 10.41 -5.95
C ARG A 43 4.38 10.26 -5.16
N TYR A 44 5.14 9.18 -5.39
CA TYR A 44 6.27 8.79 -4.53
C TYR A 44 7.65 8.92 -5.19
N GLY A 45 7.78 9.84 -6.16
CA GLY A 45 9.06 10.16 -6.79
C GLY A 45 9.58 9.05 -7.69
N GLY A 46 8.69 8.40 -8.45
CA GLY A 46 8.99 7.30 -9.35
C GLY A 46 9.04 5.92 -8.70
N ARG A 47 8.96 5.83 -7.37
CA ARG A 47 9.02 4.56 -6.62
C ARG A 47 7.67 3.88 -6.54
N TRP A 48 7.67 2.56 -6.66
CA TRP A 48 6.48 1.76 -6.39
C TRP A 48 6.49 1.30 -4.92
N ILE A 49 5.41 1.61 -4.20
CA ILE A 49 5.21 1.13 -2.83
C ILE A 49 3.85 0.44 -2.70
N CYS A 50 3.78 -0.64 -1.93
CA CYS A 50 2.53 -1.36 -1.69
C CYS A 50 1.54 -0.52 -0.87
N GLY A 51 0.26 -0.92 -0.88
CA GLY A 51 -0.79 -0.20 -0.17
C GLY A 51 -0.50 0.02 1.33
N LEU A 52 0.10 -0.96 1.99
CA LEU A 52 0.45 -0.86 3.42
C LEU A 52 1.59 0.14 3.68
N CYS A 53 2.61 0.17 2.83
CA CYS A 53 3.69 1.16 2.94
C CYS A 53 3.17 2.58 2.64
N ALA A 54 2.24 2.73 1.68
CA ALA A 54 1.63 4.03 1.40
C ALA A 54 0.88 4.59 2.62
N GLU A 55 0.12 3.75 3.34
CA GLU A 55 -0.53 4.16 4.59
C GLU A 55 0.47 4.44 5.72
N ALA A 56 1.55 3.66 5.82
CA ALA A 56 2.59 3.91 6.82
C ALA A 56 3.30 5.27 6.60
N VAL A 57 3.63 5.62 5.35
CA VAL A 57 4.22 6.93 5.02
C VAL A 57 3.27 8.09 5.37
N LYS A 58 1.96 7.90 5.17
CA LYS A 58 0.94 8.87 5.62
C LYS A 58 0.91 8.99 7.15
N ASP A 59 0.91 7.87 7.89
CA ASP A 59 0.94 7.88 9.37
C ASP A 59 2.23 8.54 9.91
N GLU A 60 3.38 8.32 9.25
CA GLU A 60 4.65 8.97 9.60
C GLU A 60 4.57 10.49 9.44
N THR A 61 4.00 10.96 8.33
CA THR A 61 3.77 12.40 8.09
C THR A 61 2.87 12.99 9.18
N CYS A 62 1.79 12.30 9.55
CA CYS A 62 0.88 12.78 10.60
C CYS A 62 1.46 12.76 12.02
N ARG A 63 2.37 11.82 12.29
CA ARG A 63 2.93 11.61 13.63
C ARG A 63 4.22 12.38 13.88
N ALA A 64 4.82 12.90 12.82
CA ALA A 64 6.00 13.73 12.92
C ALA A 64 5.72 14.91 13.86
N LYS A 65 6.70 15.22 14.73
CA LYS A 65 6.61 16.36 15.65
C LYS A 65 6.70 17.71 14.92
N THR A 66 7.25 17.68 13.72
CA THR A 66 7.45 18.79 12.81
C THR A 66 6.83 18.41 11.47
N ASP A 67 6.36 19.37 10.69
CA ASP A 67 5.88 19.10 9.34
C ASP A 67 7.05 18.57 8.49
N ILE A 68 6.88 17.36 7.96
CA ILE A 68 7.83 16.72 7.05
C ILE A 68 7.16 16.51 5.69
N SER A 69 7.95 16.54 4.62
CA SER A 69 7.44 16.22 3.29
C SER A 69 7.14 14.72 3.17
N THR A 70 6.28 14.37 2.22
CA THR A 70 6.00 12.96 1.89
C THR A 70 7.26 12.21 1.46
N ASP A 71 8.22 12.87 0.81
CA ASP A 71 9.50 12.25 0.43
C ASP A 71 10.38 11.97 1.66
N GLU A 72 10.45 12.88 2.62
CA GLU A 72 11.21 12.68 3.86
C GLU A 72 10.57 11.57 4.71
N ALA A 73 9.23 11.54 4.82
CA ALA A 73 8.52 10.44 5.44
C ALA A 73 8.82 9.10 4.72
N LEU A 74 8.73 9.07 3.39
CA LEU A 74 9.06 7.87 2.62
C LEU A 74 10.49 7.41 2.86
N LYS A 75 11.47 8.31 2.92
CA LYS A 75 12.87 7.98 3.21
C LYS A 75 13.04 7.36 4.61
N GLN A 76 12.36 7.91 5.62
CA GLN A 76 12.35 7.36 6.98
C GLN A 76 11.75 5.96 6.99
N HIS A 77 10.59 5.78 6.35
CA HIS A 77 9.93 4.49 6.19
C HIS A 77 10.82 3.45 5.48
N THR A 78 11.44 3.83 4.36
CA THR A 78 12.33 2.94 3.59
C THR A 78 13.50 2.49 4.45
N LYS A 79 14.13 3.40 5.21
CA LYS A 79 15.22 3.06 6.13
C LYS A 79 14.76 2.06 7.20
N PHE A 80 13.59 2.28 7.79
CA PHE A 80 12.99 1.34 8.75
C PHE A 80 12.75 -0.04 8.14
N CYS A 81 12.16 -0.12 6.95
CA CYS A 81 11.94 -1.39 6.26
C CYS A 81 13.25 -2.11 5.92
N GLN A 82 14.27 -1.38 5.46
CA GLN A 82 15.58 -1.96 5.14
C GLN A 82 16.25 -2.52 6.40
N GLN A 83 16.24 -1.75 7.50
CA GLN A 83 16.76 -2.20 8.79
C GLN A 83 16.05 -3.47 9.27
N PHE A 84 14.72 -3.48 9.23
CA PHE A 84 13.91 -4.65 9.61
C PHE A 84 14.25 -5.89 8.77
N ARG A 85 14.35 -5.75 7.44
CA ARG A 85 14.69 -6.85 6.53
C ARG A 85 16.12 -7.37 6.69
N SER A 86 17.05 -6.49 7.07
CA SER A 86 18.43 -6.87 7.33
C SER A 86 18.66 -7.45 8.73
N SER A 87 17.68 -7.34 9.63
CA SER A 87 17.80 -7.83 11.00
C SER A 87 17.73 -9.36 11.07
N THR A 88 18.57 -9.94 11.92
CA THR A 88 18.50 -11.38 12.21
C THR A 88 17.26 -11.65 13.07
N PRO A 89 16.45 -12.67 12.75
CA PRO A 89 15.36 -13.08 13.61
C PRO A 89 15.86 -13.35 15.04
N PRO A 90 15.05 -13.04 16.08
CA PRO A 90 15.43 -13.34 17.45
C PRO A 90 15.60 -14.85 17.66
N ARG A 91 16.40 -15.24 18.66
CA ARG A 91 16.73 -16.64 18.95
C ARG A 91 15.50 -17.53 19.13
N ASN A 92 14.45 -17.00 19.77
CA ASN A 92 13.18 -17.68 20.03
C ASN A 92 12.01 -16.88 19.41
N PRO A 93 11.82 -16.93 18.07
CA PRO A 93 10.89 -16.03 17.38
C PRO A 93 9.43 -16.21 17.78
N THR A 94 9.01 -17.45 18.06
CA THR A 94 7.64 -17.74 18.50
C THR A 94 7.34 -17.13 19.87
N GLU A 95 8.25 -17.28 20.84
CA GLU A 95 8.05 -16.76 22.20
C GLU A 95 8.04 -15.24 22.24
N GLU A 96 8.95 -14.61 21.49
CA GLU A 96 9.03 -13.16 21.34
C GLU A 96 7.77 -12.62 20.66
N LEU A 97 7.27 -13.29 19.60
CA LEU A 97 6.02 -12.91 18.95
C LEU A 97 4.82 -13.00 19.91
N ILE A 98 4.70 -14.10 20.65
CA ILE A 98 3.64 -14.27 21.66
C ILE A 98 3.71 -13.15 22.70
N SER A 99 4.91 -12.82 23.17
CA SER A 99 5.14 -11.76 24.16
C SER A 99 4.77 -10.37 23.62
N ALA A 100 5.15 -10.08 22.38
CA ALA A 100 4.82 -8.83 21.69
C ALA A 100 3.31 -8.66 21.48
N ILE A 101 2.62 -9.71 20.98
CA ILE A 101 1.16 -9.70 20.81
C ILE A 101 0.46 -9.51 22.15
N LYS A 102 0.89 -10.23 23.20
CA LYS A 102 0.36 -10.06 24.57
C LYS A 102 0.51 -8.62 25.05
N GLN A 103 1.65 -7.97 24.80
CA GLN A 103 1.88 -6.58 25.17
C GLN A 103 0.99 -5.61 24.38
N LEU A 104 0.81 -5.86 23.08
CA LEU A 104 -0.07 -5.05 22.23
C LEU A 104 -1.54 -5.12 22.70
N LEU A 105 -2.03 -6.32 23.00
CA LEU A 105 -3.39 -6.53 23.52
C LEU A 105 -3.60 -5.79 24.85
N ARG A 106 -2.64 -5.86 25.77
CA ARG A 106 -2.71 -5.10 27.04
C ARG A 106 -2.79 -3.59 26.80
N ARG A 107 -1.89 -3.04 25.98
CA ARG A 107 -1.86 -1.60 25.66
C ARG A 107 -3.14 -1.11 25.00
N GLY A 108 -3.80 -1.96 24.21
CA GLY A 108 -5.06 -1.63 23.54
C GLY A 108 -6.22 -1.40 24.50
N LEU A 109 -6.20 -2.03 25.68
CA LEU A 109 -7.24 -1.86 26.71
C LEU A 109 -7.10 -0.51 27.45
N ASP A 110 -5.90 0.07 27.47
CA ASP A 110 -5.56 1.23 28.31
C ASP A 110 -5.46 2.58 27.54
N SER A 111 -5.61 2.60 26.20
CA SER A 111 -5.22 3.76 25.38
C SER A 111 -6.37 4.70 24.94
N PRO A 112 -6.25 6.03 25.10
CA PRO A 112 -7.07 7.01 24.40
C PRO A 112 -6.90 6.88 22.87
N ARG A 113 -7.98 7.14 22.10
CA ARG A 113 -7.97 7.06 20.63
C ARG A 113 -6.99 8.10 20.03
N LYS A 114 -6.23 7.70 18.99
CA LYS A 114 -5.32 8.60 18.24
C LYS A 114 -6.06 9.84 17.72
N LYS A 115 -5.36 10.98 17.65
CA LYS A 115 -5.77 12.16 16.87
C LYS A 115 -5.97 11.75 15.41
N LYS A 116 -7.07 12.19 14.77
CA LYS A 116 -7.36 11.89 13.37
C LYS A 116 -6.34 12.62 12.48
N CYS A 117 -5.69 11.88 11.58
CA CYS A 117 -5.02 12.51 10.44
C CYS A 117 -6.06 13.24 9.59
N PRO A 118 -5.72 14.41 9.00
CA PRO A 118 -6.46 14.95 7.88
C PRO A 118 -6.53 13.87 6.78
N VAL A 119 -7.72 13.64 6.23
CA VAL A 119 -7.87 12.78 5.06
C VAL A 119 -7.19 13.49 3.90
N PHE A 120 -6.08 12.95 3.41
CA PHE A 120 -5.50 13.41 2.15
C PHE A 120 -6.54 13.16 1.04
N PRO A 121 -6.84 14.15 0.18
CA PRO A 121 -7.74 13.94 -0.95
C PRO A 121 -7.22 12.77 -1.78
N SER A 122 -8.00 11.70 -1.87
CA SER A 122 -7.90 10.79 -2.99
C SER A 122 -8.41 11.58 -4.18
N GLU A 123 -7.51 12.18 -4.96
CA GLU A 123 -7.82 12.74 -6.27
C GLU A 123 -8.40 11.61 -7.14
N GLY A 124 -9.70 11.41 -7.02
CA GLY A 124 -10.49 10.58 -7.92
C GLY A 124 -10.67 11.38 -9.19
N SER A 125 -10.25 10.80 -10.31
CA SER A 125 -10.46 11.37 -11.63
C SER A 125 -11.94 11.63 -11.87
N SER A 126 -12.36 12.88 -11.72
CA SER A 126 -13.58 13.38 -12.34
C SER A 126 -13.32 13.41 -13.84
N LEU A 127 -13.71 12.34 -14.55
CA LEU A 127 -13.90 12.46 -15.99
C LEU A 127 -15.14 13.34 -16.21
N SER A 128 -14.90 14.62 -16.47
CA SER A 128 -15.90 15.45 -17.14
C SER A 128 -15.99 14.95 -18.58
N ILE A 129 -17.07 14.23 -18.89
CA ILE A 129 -17.54 14.06 -20.27
C ILE A 129 -18.59 15.15 -20.49
N GLU A 130 -18.21 16.20 -21.20
CA GLU A 130 -19.15 17.07 -21.91
C GLU A 130 -18.74 17.12 -23.38
N SER A 131 -19.60 16.59 -24.25
CA SER A 131 -20.01 17.14 -25.55
C SER A 131 -21.07 16.22 -26.16
#